data_AF-A0A529M5U0-F1
#
_entry.id   AF-A0A529M5U0-F1
#
_cell.length_a   1.000
_cell.length_b   1.000
_cell.length_c   1.000
_cell.angle_alpha   90.00
_cell.angle_beta   90.00
_cell.angle_gamma   90.00
#
_symmetry.space_group_name_H-M   'P 1'
#
loop_
_entity.id
_entity.type
_entity.pdbx_description
1 polymer ?
#
loop_
_entity_poly.entity_id
_entity_poly.type
_entity_poly.pdbx_seq_one_letter_code
_entity_poly.pdbx_strand_id
1 'polypeptide(L)'
;AGSEMTPILGETKDGVKVTQSSPKVLPEVVIYDVDLTMTLPASLSGTSGMNAIAHAVEALYARESNPVINLMATEAIGALVSALPVIAGNPHDR
;
A
#
# COMPACT_ATOMS: atom_id res chain seq x y z
N ALA A 1 0.66 1.29 -3.26
CA ALA A 1 0.09 0.00 -3.69
C ALA A 1 0.33 -1.09 -2.63
N GLY A 2 1.57 -1.27 -2.12
CA GLY A 2 1.84 -2.21 -1.02
C GLY A 2 2.00 -3.66 -1.46
N SER A 3 1.97 -3.93 -2.77
CA SER A 3 2.13 -5.27 -3.34
C SER A 3 3.46 -5.90 -2.96
N GLU A 4 4.48 -5.08 -2.75
CA GLU A 4 5.85 -5.48 -2.40
C GLU A 4 5.96 -6.21 -1.05
N MET A 5 4.93 -6.14 -0.19
CA MET A 5 4.86 -6.84 1.09
C MET A 5 3.79 -7.95 1.09
N THR A 6 3.37 -8.42 -0.08
CA THR A 6 2.33 -9.47 -0.18
C THR A 6 2.79 -10.65 -1.03
N PRO A 7 2.38 -11.89 -0.68
CA PRO A 7 2.61 -13.05 -1.53
C PRO A 7 1.54 -13.18 -2.64
N ILE A 8 0.91 -12.07 -3.04
CA ILE A 8 -0.25 -12.06 -3.95
C ILE A 8 0.17 -11.58 -5.34
N LEU A 9 -0.19 -12.34 -6.36
CA LEU A 9 0.00 -11.99 -7.77
C LEU A 9 -1.36 -11.91 -8.47
N GLY A 10 -1.64 -10.79 -9.14
CA GLY A 10 -2.76 -10.66 -10.06
C GLY A 10 -2.30 -10.80 -11.51
N GLU A 11 -2.89 -11.72 -12.25
CA GLU A 11 -2.60 -11.95 -13.67
C GLU A 11 -3.89 -11.85 -14.49
N THR A 12 -3.82 -11.27 -15.69
CA THR A 12 -4.95 -11.28 -16.63
C THR A 12 -4.71 -12.33 -17.70
N LYS A 13 -5.52 -13.38 -17.72
CA LYS A 13 -5.47 -14.44 -18.72
C LYS A 13 -6.82 -14.53 -19.44
N ASP A 14 -6.79 -14.53 -20.76
CA ASP A 14 -7.99 -14.59 -21.61
C ASP A 14 -9.04 -13.49 -21.27
N GLY A 15 -8.57 -12.29 -20.92
CA GLY A 15 -9.42 -11.16 -20.52
C GLY A 15 -9.99 -11.22 -19.11
N VAL A 16 -9.66 -12.26 -18.33
CA VAL A 16 -10.12 -12.45 -16.95
C VAL A 16 -8.96 -12.24 -15.97
N LYS A 17 -9.18 -11.40 -14.97
CA LYS A 17 -8.22 -11.21 -13.87
C LYS A 17 -8.31 -12.39 -12.90
N VAL A 18 -7.20 -13.08 -12.68
CA VAL A 18 -7.02 -14.20 -11.76
C VAL A 18 -6.01 -13.79 -10.70
N THR A 19 -6.32 -14.06 -9.43
CA THR A 19 -5.41 -13.79 -8.30
C THR A 19 -4.85 -15.11 -7.78
N GLN A 20 -3.54 -15.16 -7.62
CA GLN A 20 -2.79 -16.30 -7.07
C GLN A 20 -2.04 -15.85 -5.81
N SER A 21 -1.88 -16.75 -4.84
CA SER A 21 -1.05 -16.51 -3.66
C SER A 21 0.04 -17.57 -3.56
N SER A 22 1.30 -17.15 -3.48
CA SER A 22 2.44 -18.06 -3.39
C SER A 22 3.61 -17.40 -2.64
N PRO A 23 4.28 -18.11 -1.71
CA PRO A 23 5.50 -17.60 -1.08
C PRO A 23 6.59 -17.23 -2.09
N LYS A 24 6.59 -17.83 -3.29
CA LYS A 24 7.57 -17.56 -4.35
C LYS A 24 7.44 -16.18 -4.98
N VAL A 25 6.29 -15.52 -4.83
CA VAL A 25 6.09 -14.17 -5.40
C VAL A 25 6.34 -13.07 -4.39
N LEU A 26 6.54 -13.41 -3.10
CA LEU A 26 6.90 -12.42 -2.09
C LEU A 26 8.33 -11.95 -2.34
N PRO A 27 8.56 -10.63 -2.55
CA PRO A 27 9.91 -10.11 -2.70
C PRO A 27 10.77 -10.42 -1.47
N GLU A 28 12.01 -10.84 -1.71
CA GLU A 28 12.98 -11.12 -0.63
C GLU A 28 13.53 -9.83 -0.01
N VAL A 29 13.60 -8.76 -0.80
CA VAL A 29 14.16 -7.47 -0.41
C VAL A 29 13.29 -6.34 -0.97
N VAL A 30 13.02 -5.35 -0.13
CA VAL A 30 12.34 -4.10 -0.50
C VAL A 30 13.20 -2.92 -0.09
N ILE A 31 13.42 -1.98 -1.01
CA ILE A 31 14.15 -0.73 -0.75
C ILE A 31 13.16 0.42 -0.90
N TYR A 32 12.89 1.13 0.19
CA TYR A 32 12.09 2.34 0.19
C TYR A 32 13.01 3.56 0.08
N ASP A 33 12.91 4.29 -1.04
CA ASP A 33 13.62 5.54 -1.27
C ASP A 33 12.60 6.62 -1.64
N VAL A 34 12.48 7.63 -0.78
CA VAL A 34 11.53 8.74 -0.94
C VAL A 34 11.88 9.59 -2.17
N ASP A 35 13.15 9.70 -2.54
CA ASP A 35 13.58 10.49 -3.70
C ASP A 35 13.00 9.93 -5.01
N LEU A 36 12.70 8.62 -5.06
CA LEU A 36 12.05 7.97 -6.20
C LEU A 36 10.54 8.26 -6.29
N THR A 37 9.94 8.85 -5.25
CA THR A 37 8.51 9.19 -5.22
C THR A 37 8.23 10.65 -5.61
N MET A 38 9.26 11.50 -5.63
CA MET A 38 9.14 12.96 -5.81
C MET A 38 8.61 13.41 -7.17
N THR A 39 8.63 12.52 -8.17
CA THR A 39 8.11 12.80 -9.52
C THR A 39 6.70 12.23 -9.75
N LEU A 40 6.12 11.56 -8.74
CA LEU A 40 4.78 11.00 -8.84
C LEU A 40 3.74 12.13 -8.81
N PRO A 41 2.79 12.18 -9.77
CA PRO A 41 1.74 13.21 -9.76
C PRO A 41 0.92 13.16 -8.48
N ALA A 42 0.64 14.33 -7.87
CA ALA A 42 -0.09 14.43 -6.60
C ALA A 42 -1.45 13.71 -6.61
N SER A 43 -2.17 13.75 -7.73
CA SER A 43 -3.44 13.04 -7.91
C SER A 43 -3.27 11.51 -7.85
N LEU A 44 -2.17 10.99 -8.39
CA LEU A 44 -1.84 9.57 -8.33
C LEU A 44 -1.32 9.18 -6.94
N SER A 45 -0.52 10.04 -6.29
CA SER A 45 -0.10 9.86 -4.90
C SER A 45 -1.31 9.77 -3.96
N GLY A 46 -2.27 10.67 -4.11
CA GLY A 46 -3.52 10.67 -3.34
C GLY A 46 -4.32 9.38 -3.50
N THR A 47 -4.59 8.97 -4.75
CA THR A 47 -5.36 7.75 -5.03
C THR A 47 -4.64 6.47 -4.59
N SER A 48 -3.32 6.38 -4.80
CA SER A 48 -2.49 5.25 -4.35
C SER A 48 -2.41 5.19 -2.81
N GLY A 49 -2.33 6.34 -2.15
CA GLY A 49 -2.36 6.45 -0.69
C GLY A 49 -3.69 6.02 -0.10
N MET A 50 -4.82 6.42 -0.71
CA MET A 50 -6.15 5.94 -0.33
C MET A 50 -6.28 4.42 -0.49
N ASN A 51 -5.68 3.82 -1.52
CA ASN A 51 -5.62 2.36 -1.65
C ASN A 51 -4.82 1.71 -0.51
N ALA A 52 -3.72 2.31 -0.06
CA ALA A 52 -2.98 1.82 1.09
C ALA A 52 -3.79 1.92 2.40
N ILE A 53 -4.54 3.01 2.60
CA ILE A 53 -5.49 3.14 3.73
C ILE A 53 -6.54 2.03 3.67
N ALA A 54 -7.10 1.74 2.48
CA ALA A 54 -8.10 0.68 2.33
C ALA A 54 -7.56 -0.68 2.80
N HIS A 55 -6.33 -1.05 2.44
CA HIS A 55 -5.69 -2.28 2.93
C HIS A 55 -5.52 -2.30 4.45
N ALA A 56 -5.11 -1.17 5.05
CA ALA A 56 -4.98 -1.09 6.50
C ALA A 56 -6.34 -1.24 7.21
N VAL A 57 -7.40 -0.61 6.68
CA VAL A 57 -8.76 -0.74 7.21
C VAL A 57 -9.28 -2.18 7.07
N GLU A 58 -9.09 -2.82 5.91
CA GLU A 58 -9.45 -4.22 5.68
C GLU A 58 -8.74 -5.18 6.64
N ALA A 59 -7.48 -4.89 6.97
CA ALA A 59 -6.69 -5.70 7.90
C ALA A 59 -7.26 -5.70 9.34
N LEU A 60 -7.92 -4.61 9.77
CA LEU A 60 -8.48 -4.48 11.12
C LEU A 60 -9.63 -5.45 11.39
N TYR A 61 -10.39 -5.83 10.36
CA TYR A 61 -11.52 -6.76 10.48
C TYR A 61 -11.31 -8.08 9.72
N ALA A 62 -10.10 -8.31 9.22
CA ALA A 62 -9.77 -9.56 8.55
C ALA A 62 -9.92 -10.75 9.51
N ARG A 63 -10.30 -11.92 8.96
CA ARG A 63 -10.45 -13.17 9.72
C ARG A 63 -9.18 -13.55 10.49
N GLU A 64 -8.02 -13.28 9.90
CA GLU A 64 -6.70 -13.58 10.46
C GLU A 64 -6.09 -12.39 11.23
N SER A 65 -6.90 -11.38 11.56
CA SER A 65 -6.46 -10.22 12.35
C SER A 65 -5.89 -10.66 13.70
N ASN A 66 -4.86 -9.94 14.14
CA ASN A 66 -4.24 -10.12 15.45
C ASN A 66 -3.74 -8.77 15.98
N PRO A 67 -3.36 -8.67 17.27
CA PRO A 67 -2.96 -7.40 17.87
C PRO A 67 -1.79 -6.70 17.16
N VAL A 68 -0.86 -7.44 16.57
CA VAL A 68 0.28 -6.87 15.82
C VAL A 68 -0.20 -6.25 14.52
N ILE A 69 -1.03 -6.96 13.75
CA ILE A 69 -1.64 -6.43 12.52
C ILE A 69 -2.45 -5.17 12.84
N ASN A 70 -3.24 -5.18 13.92
CA ASN A 70 -4.07 -4.04 14.29
C ASN A 70 -3.26 -2.81 14.68
N LEU A 71 -2.14 -3.02 15.37
CA LEU A 71 -1.20 -1.95 15.69
C LEU A 71 -0.61 -1.34 14.41
N MET A 72 -0.09 -2.17 13.51
CA MET A 72 0.50 -1.70 12.25
C MET A 72 -0.52 -1.01 11.35
N ALA A 73 -1.75 -1.54 11.27
CA ALA A 73 -2.83 -0.97 10.48
C ALA A 73 -3.25 0.41 11.01
N THR A 74 -3.43 0.55 12.33
CA THR A 74 -3.79 1.84 12.94
C THR A 74 -2.71 2.89 12.72
N GLU A 75 -1.44 2.51 12.89
CA GLU A 75 -0.30 3.41 12.64
C GLU A 75 -0.23 3.83 11.17
N ALA A 76 -0.38 2.89 10.24
CA ALA A 76 -0.38 3.18 8.81
C ALA A 76 -1.51 4.15 8.41
N ILE A 77 -2.70 3.98 8.97
CA ILE A 77 -3.83 4.90 8.76
C ILE A 77 -3.47 6.30 9.25
N GLY A 78 -2.93 6.43 10.48
CA GLY A 78 -2.53 7.72 11.05
C GLY A 78 -1.46 8.42 10.22
N ALA A 79 -0.42 7.70 9.81
CA ALA A 79 0.66 8.22 8.97
C ALA A 79 0.14 8.70 7.60
N LEU A 80 -0.71 7.93 6.93
CA LEU A 80 -1.23 8.30 5.61
C LEU A 80 -2.23 9.46 5.69
N VAL A 81 -3.11 9.48 6.68
CA VAL A 81 -4.09 10.57 6.88
C VAL A 81 -3.38 11.90 7.14
N SER A 82 -2.26 11.89 7.85
CA SER A 82 -1.47 13.10 8.10
C SER A 82 -0.62 13.53 6.90
N ALA A 83 -0.01 12.59 6.16
CA ALA A 83 0.89 12.90 5.06
C ALA A 83 0.19 13.26 3.74
N LEU A 84 -0.92 12.60 3.38
CA LEU A 84 -1.56 12.80 2.07
C LEU A 84 -2.03 14.23 1.80
N PRO A 85 -2.60 14.99 2.76
CA PRO A 85 -2.92 16.40 2.56
C PRO A 85 -1.68 17.27 2.32
N VAL A 86 -0.56 16.95 2.99
CA VAL A 86 0.72 17.65 2.80
C VAL A 86 1.23 17.41 1.39
N ILE A 87 1.29 16.14 0.95
CA ILE A 87 1.72 15.76 -0.40
C ILE A 87 0.81 16.40 -1.47
N ALA A 88 -0.50 16.50 -1.20
CA ALA A 88 -1.43 17.14 -2.14
C ALA A 88 -1.19 18.65 -2.28
N GLY A 89 -0.82 19.34 -1.19
CA GLY A 89 -0.52 20.79 -1.19
C GLY A 89 0.91 21.12 -1.62
N ASN A 90 1.87 20.25 -1.33
CA ASN A 90 3.28 20.38 -1.64
C ASN A 90 3.89 19.01 -2.01
N PRO A 91 3.80 18.58 -3.28
CA PRO A 91 4.24 17.24 -3.71
C PRO A 91 5.75 17.00 -3.61
N HIS A 92 6.53 18.05 -3.33
CA HIS A 92 7.98 17.98 -3.16
C HIS A 92 8.41 18.23 -1.71
N ASP A 93 7.48 18.15 -0.75
CA ASP A 93 7.79 18.14 0.67
C ASP A 93 8.54 16.87 1.03
N ARG A 94 9.67 17.00 1.74
CA ARG A 94 10.62 15.92 2.02
C ARG A 94 10.64 15.54 3.49
#